data_AF-A0A317C0K6-F1
#
_entry.id   AF-A0A317C0K6-F1
#
_cell.length_a   1.000
_cell.length_b   1.000
_cell.length_c   1.000
_cell.angle_alpha   90.00
_cell.angle_beta   90.00
_cell.angle_gamma   90.00
#
_symmetry.space_group_name_H-M   'P 1'
#
loop_
_entity.id
_entity.type
_entity.pdbx_description
1 polymer ?
#
loop_
_entity_poly.entity_id
_entity_poly.type
_entity_poly.pdbx_seq_one_letter_code
_entity_poly.pdbx_strand_id
1 'polypeptide(L)'
;MKLFNKSIHLSVSLAALFFAQASFADGTEAGTVVSNTATLSYAIGGVDQSPIDSKDENGNDETTFTVDQKVDLTVTGKNADLKSGVSPSSPKTATANKLTYELSNDGNSVQDFKITVSHLTGDDFDAGTTPATTAPQAAQACEFTVSPSATVNTLADTPTVTLGIDETARVMIES
;
A
#
# COMPACT_ATOMS: atom_id res chain seq x y z
N MET A 1 7.86 -13.23 70.74
CA MET A 1 6.78 -13.64 69.80
C MET A 1 7.03 -12.89 68.50
N LYS A 2 7.75 -13.49 67.53
CA LYS A 2 8.20 -12.81 66.30
C LYS A 2 7.11 -12.93 65.23
N LEU A 3 6.75 -11.79 64.65
CA LEU A 3 5.81 -11.59 63.56
C LEU A 3 6.29 -12.28 62.28
N PHE A 4 5.37 -12.87 61.50
CA PHE A 4 5.56 -12.99 60.05
C PHE A 4 4.28 -12.63 59.31
N ASN A 5 4.31 -11.41 58.80
CA ASN A 5 3.41 -10.81 57.83
C ASN A 5 3.52 -11.59 56.52
N LYS A 6 2.47 -12.31 56.11
CA LYS A 6 2.42 -12.95 54.78
C LYS A 6 2.18 -11.86 53.74
N SER A 7 3.26 -11.39 53.12
CA SER A 7 3.23 -10.48 51.98
C SER A 7 2.52 -11.12 50.80
N ILE A 8 1.69 -10.32 50.14
CA ILE A 8 0.95 -10.60 48.92
C ILE A 8 1.96 -10.67 47.76
N HIS A 9 2.08 -11.83 47.10
CA HIS A 9 2.83 -11.97 45.85
C HIS A 9 1.84 -12.02 44.68
N LEU A 10 1.39 -10.85 44.24
CA LEU A 10 0.69 -10.67 42.97
C LEU A 10 1.37 -9.54 42.21
N SER A 11 2.55 -9.80 41.65
CA SER A 11 3.20 -8.83 40.77
C SER A 11 4.32 -9.51 40.00
N VAL A 12 4.08 -9.81 38.71
CA VAL A 12 4.99 -9.72 37.54
C VAL A 12 4.21 -10.30 36.34
N SER A 13 3.09 -9.68 35.96
CA SER A 13 2.43 -10.01 34.67
C SER A 13 1.94 -8.77 33.92
N LEU A 14 2.07 -7.58 34.51
CA LEU A 14 1.60 -6.32 33.90
C LEU A 14 2.68 -5.62 33.06
N ALA A 15 3.97 -5.91 33.28
CA ALA A 15 5.06 -5.25 32.56
C ALA A 15 5.21 -5.70 31.10
N ALA A 16 4.82 -6.93 30.76
CA ALA A 16 4.89 -7.45 29.39
C ALA A 16 3.89 -6.76 28.42
N LEU A 17 2.80 -6.18 28.93
CA LEU A 17 1.83 -5.46 28.09
C LEU A 17 2.30 -4.06 27.65
N PHE A 18 3.32 -3.48 28.28
CA PHE A 18 3.82 -2.15 27.89
C PHE A 18 4.82 -2.17 26.72
N PHE A 19 5.28 -3.35 26.31
CA PHE A 19 6.06 -3.55 25.08
C PHE A 19 5.19 -3.99 23.90
N ALA A 20 3.86 -4.08 24.07
CA ALA A 20 2.95 -4.17 22.93
C ALA A 20 3.12 -2.88 22.13
N GLN A 21 3.96 -2.97 21.10
CA GLN A 21 4.25 -1.88 20.19
C GLN A 21 2.90 -1.34 19.71
N ALA A 22 2.75 -0.02 19.74
CA ALA A 22 1.58 0.62 19.16
C ALA A 22 1.46 0.07 17.73
N SER A 23 0.46 -0.77 17.49
CA SER A 23 0.08 -1.15 16.14
C SER A 23 -0.51 0.12 15.55
N PHE A 24 0.32 0.82 14.79
CA PHE A 24 -0.18 1.67 13.72
C PHE A 24 -0.99 0.73 12.82
N ALA A 25 -2.13 1.21 12.31
CA ALA A 25 -3.11 0.40 11.59
C ALA A 25 -2.61 -0.16 10.24
N ASP A 26 -1.29 -0.23 10.05
CA ASP A 26 -0.55 -0.52 8.82
C ASP A 26 -0.10 -2.00 8.72
N GLY A 27 -0.67 -2.87 9.57
CA GLY A 27 -0.29 -4.28 9.63
C GLY A 27 1.16 -4.50 10.08
N THR A 28 1.80 -5.55 9.57
CA THR A 28 3.20 -5.88 9.84
C THR A 28 3.94 -5.98 8.51
N GLU A 29 5.09 -5.31 8.41
CA GLU A 29 5.89 -5.28 7.17
C GLU A 29 6.32 -6.69 6.77
N ALA A 30 6.24 -6.99 5.47
CA ALA A 30 6.71 -8.26 4.92
C ALA A 30 8.18 -8.51 5.29
N GLY A 31 8.52 -9.76 5.60
CA GLY A 31 9.87 -10.14 6.04
C GLY A 31 10.11 -9.93 7.55
N THR A 32 9.19 -9.29 8.28
CA THR A 32 9.30 -9.20 9.74
C THR A 32 9.26 -10.60 10.35
N VAL A 33 10.27 -10.93 11.17
CA VAL A 33 10.26 -12.16 11.97
C VAL A 33 9.47 -11.91 13.23
N VAL A 34 8.41 -12.69 13.43
CA VAL A 34 7.63 -12.72 14.65
C VAL A 34 8.08 -13.92 15.46
N SER A 35 8.46 -13.68 16.72
CA SER A 35 8.83 -14.74 17.66
C SER A 35 7.81 -14.87 18.79
N ASN A 36 7.59 -16.10 19.23
CA ASN A 36 6.70 -16.42 20.34
C ASN A 36 7.35 -17.44 21.27
N THR A 37 7.34 -17.10 22.55
CA THR A 37 7.91 -17.91 23.64
C THR A 37 6.87 -18.02 24.75
N ALA A 38 6.44 -19.24 25.04
CA ALA A 38 5.60 -19.55 26.19
C ALA A 38 6.47 -20.07 27.34
N THR A 39 6.40 -19.42 28.49
CA THR A 39 7.18 -19.77 29.68
C THR A 39 6.29 -20.36 30.77
N LEU A 40 6.62 -21.56 31.23
CA LEU A 40 6.02 -22.19 32.39
C LEU A 40 6.88 -21.95 33.63
N SER A 41 6.36 -21.19 34.58
CA SER A 41 6.94 -20.99 35.90
C SER A 41 6.12 -21.74 36.96
N TYR A 42 6.79 -22.50 37.82
CA TYR A 42 6.13 -23.31 38.86
C TYR A 42 7.00 -23.43 40.11
N ALA A 43 6.39 -23.84 41.24
CA ALA A 43 7.08 -24.04 42.50
C ALA A 43 6.72 -25.41 43.10
N ILE A 44 7.68 -26.05 43.77
CA ILE A 44 7.48 -27.30 44.51
C ILE A 44 7.73 -27.02 45.99
N GLY A 45 6.70 -27.23 46.83
CA GLY A 45 6.81 -26.96 48.26
C GLY A 45 7.08 -25.50 48.61
N GLY A 46 6.73 -24.56 47.71
CA GLY A 46 7.01 -23.13 47.86
C GLY A 46 8.42 -22.69 47.42
N VAL A 47 9.22 -23.59 46.84
CA VAL A 47 10.50 -23.25 46.21
C VAL A 47 10.30 -23.13 44.70
N ASP A 48 10.56 -21.94 44.16
CA ASP A 48 10.46 -21.67 42.72
C ASP A 48 11.43 -22.56 41.94
N GLN A 49 10.94 -23.10 40.82
CA GLN A 49 11.73 -23.90 39.89
C GLN A 49 12.25 -23.02 38.75
N SER A 50 13.26 -23.53 38.05
CA SER A 50 13.72 -22.90 36.81
C SER A 50 12.57 -22.89 35.78
N PRO A 51 12.32 -21.75 35.12
CA PRO A 51 11.30 -21.68 34.09
C PRO A 51 11.56 -22.67 32.95
N ILE A 52 10.50 -23.20 32.36
CA ILE A 52 10.55 -24.04 31.17
C ILE A 52 9.96 -23.24 30.01
N ASP A 53 10.77 -22.97 28.99
CA ASP A 53 10.35 -22.27 27.79
C ASP A 53 9.95 -23.25 26.68
N SER A 54 8.89 -22.92 25.95
CA SER A 54 8.51 -23.62 24.72
C SER A 54 9.63 -23.56 23.70
N LYS A 55 9.84 -24.64 22.95
CA LYS A 55 10.81 -24.72 21.85
C LYS A 55 10.08 -24.92 20.51
N ASP A 56 10.73 -24.58 19.41
CA ASP A 56 10.24 -24.96 18.08
C ASP A 56 10.36 -26.48 17.83
N GLU A 57 9.87 -26.94 16.68
CA GLU A 57 9.92 -28.35 16.28
C GLU A 57 11.35 -28.94 16.14
N ASN A 58 12.36 -28.07 16.06
CA ASN A 58 13.78 -28.43 15.95
C ASN A 58 14.52 -28.28 17.30
N GLY A 59 13.85 -27.84 18.36
CA GLY A 59 14.42 -27.65 19.69
C GLY A 59 15.08 -26.28 19.92
N ASN A 60 14.87 -25.30 19.05
CA ASN A 60 15.36 -23.93 19.23
C ASN A 60 14.53 -23.14 20.25
N ASP A 61 15.10 -22.08 20.82
CA ASP A 61 14.53 -21.37 21.96
C ASP A 61 13.15 -20.74 21.73
N GLU A 62 12.88 -20.20 20.53
CA GLU A 62 11.62 -19.52 20.22
C GLU A 62 10.97 -20.13 18.98
N THR A 63 9.64 -20.18 18.95
CA THR A 63 8.93 -20.48 17.70
C THR A 63 8.82 -19.19 16.89
N THR A 64 9.33 -19.21 15.67
CA THR A 64 9.34 -18.04 14.78
C THR A 64 8.55 -18.28 13.51
N PHE A 65 7.93 -17.24 12.98
CA PHE A 65 7.46 -17.19 11.60
C PHE A 65 7.81 -15.85 10.96
N THR A 66 7.87 -15.82 9.63
CA THR A 66 8.11 -14.59 8.88
C THR A 66 6.80 -14.12 8.26
N VAL A 67 6.56 -12.82 8.29
CA VAL A 67 5.39 -12.21 7.64
C VAL A 67 5.55 -12.25 6.13
N ASP A 68 4.58 -12.85 5.44
CA ASP A 68 4.55 -12.89 3.97
C ASP A 68 4.18 -11.54 3.35
N GLN A 69 4.48 -11.39 2.07
CA GLN A 69 4.08 -10.22 1.29
C GLN A 69 2.58 -10.27 0.95
N LYS A 70 1.86 -9.21 1.31
CA LYS A 70 0.53 -8.86 0.84
C LYS A 70 0.66 -7.93 -0.36
N VAL A 71 0.20 -8.39 -1.51
CA VAL A 71 0.04 -7.59 -2.73
C VAL A 71 -1.41 -7.09 -2.77
N ASP A 72 -1.61 -5.80 -2.54
CA ASP A 72 -2.92 -5.16 -2.59
C ASP A 72 -2.76 -3.79 -3.25
N LEU A 73 -3.60 -3.51 -4.25
CA LEU A 73 -3.44 -2.40 -5.17
C LEU A 73 -4.80 -1.83 -5.53
N THR A 74 -4.98 -0.53 -5.30
CA THR A 74 -6.20 0.19 -5.66
C THR A 74 -5.92 1.19 -6.78
N VAL A 75 -6.78 1.19 -7.81
CA VAL A 75 -6.79 2.22 -8.85
C VAL A 75 -8.10 3.00 -8.80
N THR A 76 -8.02 4.31 -8.57
CA THR A 76 -9.18 5.20 -8.50
C THR A 76 -9.11 6.28 -9.56
N GLY A 77 -10.14 6.42 -10.38
CA GLY A 77 -10.30 7.59 -11.26
C GLY A 77 -10.66 8.84 -10.44
N LYS A 78 -9.95 9.95 -10.65
CA LYS A 78 -10.13 11.20 -9.88
C LYS A 78 -10.93 12.27 -10.61
N ASN A 79 -11.34 12.01 -11.84
CA ASN A 79 -12.20 12.92 -12.58
C ASN A 79 -13.65 12.67 -12.19
N ALA A 80 -14.20 13.56 -11.35
CA ALA A 80 -15.58 13.45 -10.87
C ALA A 80 -16.64 13.65 -11.99
N ASP A 81 -16.28 14.26 -13.12
CA ASP A 81 -17.14 14.41 -14.30
C ASP A 81 -16.30 14.71 -15.54
N LEU A 82 -15.98 13.69 -16.35
CA LEU A 82 -15.33 13.88 -17.66
C LEU A 82 -16.28 14.44 -18.73
N LYS A 83 -17.57 14.55 -18.41
CA LYS A 83 -18.62 14.89 -19.39
C LYS A 83 -18.95 16.38 -19.48
N SER A 84 -18.48 17.22 -18.56
CA SER A 84 -18.79 18.66 -18.58
C SER A 84 -17.54 19.50 -18.79
N GLY A 85 -17.35 20.05 -19.98
CA GLY A 85 -16.39 21.14 -20.22
C GLY A 85 -15.25 20.86 -21.22
N VAL A 86 -15.20 19.67 -21.83
CA VAL A 86 -14.26 19.38 -22.91
C VAL A 86 -14.83 19.91 -24.22
N SER A 87 -14.19 20.92 -24.80
CA SER A 87 -14.50 21.45 -26.14
C SER A 87 -13.40 21.03 -27.11
N PRO A 88 -13.70 20.76 -28.40
CA PRO A 88 -12.69 20.49 -29.43
C PRO A 88 -11.60 21.58 -29.56
N SER A 89 -11.84 22.77 -29.03
CA SER A 89 -10.91 23.91 -29.04
C SER A 89 -10.21 24.18 -27.70
N SER A 90 -10.48 23.39 -26.66
CA SER A 90 -9.86 23.59 -25.34
C SER A 90 -8.35 23.28 -25.40
N PRO A 91 -7.47 24.16 -24.88
CA PRO A 91 -6.03 23.91 -24.90
C PRO A 91 -5.64 22.63 -24.16
N LYS A 92 -4.63 21.89 -24.66
CA LYS A 92 -4.07 20.69 -23.98
C LYS A 92 -3.67 20.95 -22.51
N THR A 93 -3.26 22.18 -22.19
CA THR A 93 -2.89 22.57 -20.82
C THR A 93 -4.09 22.70 -19.88
N ALA A 94 -5.33 22.67 -20.38
CA ALA A 94 -6.52 22.75 -19.55
C ALA A 94 -6.70 21.46 -18.75
N THR A 95 -6.75 21.58 -17.42
CA THR A 95 -6.91 20.45 -16.49
C THR A 95 -8.19 19.65 -16.74
N ALA A 96 -9.23 20.29 -17.29
CA ALA A 96 -10.49 19.65 -17.65
C ALA A 96 -10.37 18.64 -18.81
N ASN A 97 -9.28 18.69 -19.59
CA ASN A 97 -9.01 17.79 -20.71
C ASN A 97 -8.11 16.61 -20.35
N LYS A 98 -7.81 16.39 -19.05
CA LYS A 98 -6.87 15.36 -18.61
C LYS A 98 -7.57 14.27 -17.82
N LEU A 99 -7.27 13.01 -18.13
CA LEU A 99 -7.67 11.88 -17.28
C LEU A 99 -6.64 11.74 -16.17
N THR A 100 -7.09 11.62 -14.92
CA THR A 100 -6.26 11.42 -13.75
C THR A 100 -6.70 10.17 -13.01
N TYR A 101 -5.76 9.26 -12.81
CA TYR A 101 -5.91 8.08 -11.98
C TYR A 101 -4.95 8.16 -10.81
N GLU A 102 -5.37 7.61 -9.68
CA GLU A 102 -4.53 7.40 -8.51
C GLU A 102 -4.34 5.90 -8.31
N LEU A 103 -3.08 5.51 -8.18
CA LEU A 103 -2.62 4.15 -7.91
C LEU A 103 -2.14 4.12 -6.45
N SER A 104 -2.71 3.27 -5.60
CA SER A 104 -2.35 3.11 -4.19
C SER A 104 -1.77 1.73 -3.93
N ASN A 105 -0.67 1.68 -3.17
CA ASN A 105 -0.14 0.43 -2.64
C ASN A 105 -0.70 0.19 -1.22
N ASP A 106 -1.74 -0.64 -1.14
CA ASP A 106 -2.41 -1.02 0.12
C ASP A 106 -1.83 -2.34 0.70
N GLY A 107 -0.67 -2.75 0.17
CA GLY A 107 0.09 -3.92 0.61
C GLY A 107 0.84 -3.69 1.93
N ASN A 108 1.69 -4.64 2.31
CA ASN A 108 2.52 -4.53 3.54
C ASN A 108 4.02 -4.46 3.24
N SER A 109 4.41 -4.02 2.04
CA SER A 109 5.81 -3.81 1.67
C SER A 109 5.92 -2.82 0.51
N VAL A 110 7.13 -2.32 0.28
CA VAL A 110 7.47 -1.56 -0.93
C VAL A 110 7.29 -2.46 -2.16
N GLN A 111 6.62 -1.97 -3.20
CA GLN A 111 6.31 -2.74 -4.41
C GLN A 111 6.57 -1.94 -5.69
N ASP A 112 6.96 -2.65 -6.75
CA ASP A 112 7.17 -2.09 -8.08
C ASP A 112 5.97 -2.42 -8.99
N PHE A 113 5.37 -1.39 -9.58
CA PHE A 113 4.24 -1.51 -10.49
C PHE A 113 4.62 -1.08 -11.91
N LYS A 114 4.40 -1.96 -12.88
CA LYS A 114 4.49 -1.62 -14.31
C LYS A 114 3.17 -1.02 -14.77
N ILE A 115 3.24 0.13 -15.43
CA ILE A 115 2.06 0.84 -15.92
C ILE A 115 1.99 0.69 -17.43
N THR A 116 0.82 0.34 -17.94
CA THR A 116 0.52 0.33 -19.37
C THR A 116 -0.79 1.05 -19.58
N VAL A 117 -0.79 2.01 -20.50
CA VAL A 117 -1.97 2.80 -20.85
C VAL A 117 -2.36 2.44 -22.27
N SER A 118 -3.64 2.12 -22.48
CA SER A 118 -4.19 1.81 -23.79
C SER A 118 -5.54 2.50 -23.98
N HIS A 119 -5.85 2.88 -25.22
CA HIS A 119 -7.19 3.30 -25.56
C HIS A 119 -8.18 2.15 -25.52
N LEU A 120 -9.41 2.46 -25.12
CA LEU A 120 -10.53 1.58 -25.36
C LEU A 120 -10.81 1.56 -26.87
N THR A 121 -11.24 0.40 -27.37
CA THR A 121 -11.66 0.27 -28.76
C THR A 121 -13.03 0.92 -28.95
N GLY A 122 -13.15 1.81 -29.93
CA GLY A 122 -14.36 2.56 -30.24
C GLY A 122 -14.25 4.02 -29.82
N ASP A 123 -14.72 4.92 -30.67
CA ASP A 123 -15.04 6.30 -30.29
C ASP A 123 -16.53 6.54 -30.52
N ASP A 124 -17.12 7.36 -29.66
CA ASP A 124 -18.47 7.90 -29.84
C ASP A 124 -18.40 9.34 -30.42
N PHE A 125 -17.23 9.78 -30.88
CA PHE A 125 -17.03 11.16 -31.28
C PHE A 125 -17.41 11.35 -32.75
N ASP A 126 -18.67 11.75 -32.97
CA ASP A 126 -19.15 12.21 -34.28
C ASP A 126 -19.22 13.75 -34.29
N ALA A 127 -18.29 14.38 -35.01
CA ALA A 127 -18.23 15.84 -35.15
C ALA A 127 -19.38 16.41 -36.03
N GLY A 128 -20.24 15.58 -36.61
CA GLY A 128 -21.27 15.97 -37.56
C GLY A 128 -20.69 16.25 -38.95
N THR A 129 -21.49 16.01 -39.99
CA THR A 129 -21.06 15.95 -41.39
C THR A 129 -20.86 17.30 -42.10
N THR A 130 -20.82 18.43 -41.38
CA THR A 130 -20.62 19.75 -41.99
C THR A 130 -19.14 20.11 -41.98
N PRO A 131 -18.49 20.27 -43.14
CA PRO A 131 -17.07 20.55 -43.17
C PRO A 131 -16.83 21.96 -42.61
N ALA A 132 -16.25 22.04 -41.41
CA ALA A 132 -15.50 23.21 -41.01
C ALA A 132 -14.45 23.44 -42.11
N THR A 133 -14.41 24.64 -42.68
CA THR A 133 -13.62 25.02 -43.86
C THR A 133 -12.11 25.11 -43.59
N THR A 134 -11.63 24.42 -42.55
CA THR A 134 -10.24 24.36 -42.13
C THR A 134 -9.85 22.88 -42.09
N ALA A 135 -8.70 22.53 -42.66
CA ALA A 135 -8.21 21.15 -42.65
C ALA A 135 -8.28 20.57 -41.21
N PRO A 136 -8.70 19.31 -41.05
CA PRO A 136 -8.73 18.68 -39.73
C PRO A 136 -7.36 18.81 -39.08
N GLN A 137 -7.33 19.15 -37.79
CA GLN A 137 -6.08 19.14 -37.04
C GLN A 137 -5.49 17.73 -37.09
N ALA A 138 -4.16 17.65 -37.21
CA ALA A 138 -3.47 16.37 -37.14
C ALA A 138 -3.78 15.71 -35.79
N ALA A 139 -4.00 14.39 -35.81
CA ALA A 139 -4.20 13.63 -34.59
C ALA A 139 -3.02 13.87 -33.63
N GLN A 140 -3.31 14.32 -32.42
CA GLN A 140 -2.31 14.52 -31.41
C GLN A 140 -1.94 13.18 -30.77
N ALA A 141 -0.66 12.98 -30.49
CA ALA A 141 -0.20 11.76 -29.82
C ALA A 141 -0.67 11.79 -28.36
N CYS A 142 -1.24 10.68 -27.89
CA CYS A 142 -1.60 10.53 -26.48
C CYS A 142 -0.35 10.24 -25.65
N GLU A 143 -0.21 11.03 -24.59
CA GLU A 143 0.92 11.01 -23.69
C GLU A 143 0.42 10.88 -22.25
N PHE A 144 1.28 10.36 -21.37
CA PHE A 144 0.99 10.30 -19.96
C PHE A 144 2.24 10.52 -19.09
N THR A 145 2.01 11.00 -17.89
CA THR A 145 3.03 11.16 -16.85
C THR A 145 2.64 10.36 -15.61
N VAL A 146 3.63 9.86 -14.87
CA VAL A 146 3.44 9.08 -13.65
C VAL A 146 4.20 9.75 -12.50
N SER A 147 3.50 10.39 -11.56
CA SER A 147 4.15 10.99 -10.41
C SER A 147 4.80 9.93 -9.50
N PRO A 148 5.92 10.24 -8.81
CA PRO A 148 6.58 11.54 -8.71
C PRO A 148 7.42 11.93 -9.94
N SER A 149 7.58 11.05 -10.92
CA SER A 149 8.26 11.38 -12.17
C SER A 149 7.42 12.31 -13.06
N ALA A 150 8.05 13.34 -13.61
CA ALA A 150 7.44 14.20 -14.61
C ALA A 150 7.81 13.80 -16.05
N THR A 151 8.43 12.63 -16.23
CA THR A 151 8.77 12.11 -17.56
C THR A 151 7.50 11.86 -18.36
N VAL A 152 7.47 12.41 -19.57
CA VAL A 152 6.41 12.18 -20.55
C VAL A 152 6.64 10.81 -21.18
N ASN A 153 5.59 10.00 -21.18
CA ASN A 153 5.55 8.66 -21.75
C ASN A 153 4.51 8.65 -22.89
N THR A 154 4.79 7.89 -23.94
CA THR A 154 3.84 7.54 -24.99
C THR A 154 3.09 6.27 -24.60
N LEU A 155 1.97 5.96 -25.27
CA LEU A 155 1.22 4.72 -25.02
C LEU A 155 2.03 3.41 -25.27
N ALA A 156 3.17 3.49 -25.96
CA ALA A 156 4.06 2.34 -26.15
C ALA A 156 5.00 2.09 -24.97
N ASP A 157 5.15 3.07 -24.08
CA ASP A 157 6.04 2.98 -22.93
C ASP A 157 5.39 2.22 -21.78
N THR A 158 6.21 1.48 -21.03
CA THR A 158 5.80 0.79 -19.80
C THR A 158 6.67 1.22 -18.62
N PRO A 159 6.50 2.45 -18.09
CA PRO A 159 7.28 2.91 -16.96
C PRO A 159 6.97 2.05 -15.72
N THR A 160 7.96 1.97 -14.84
CA THR A 160 7.82 1.33 -13.52
C THR A 160 7.77 2.41 -12.45
N VAL A 161 6.88 2.24 -11.48
CA VAL A 161 6.81 3.08 -10.28
C VAL A 161 6.99 2.21 -9.04
N THR A 162 7.88 2.63 -8.16
CA THR A 162 8.07 2.03 -6.84
C THR A 162 7.22 2.80 -5.85
N LEU A 163 6.36 2.10 -5.11
CA LEU A 163 5.51 2.69 -4.08
C LEU A 163 5.81 2.04 -2.74
N GLY A 164 6.06 2.86 -1.72
CA GLY A 164 6.03 2.45 -0.32
C GLY A 164 4.64 2.01 0.12
N ILE A 165 4.56 1.55 1.36
CA ILE A 165 3.28 1.21 2.00
C ILE A 165 2.46 2.50 2.13
N ASP A 166 1.17 2.42 1.79
CA ASP A 166 0.22 3.54 1.76
C ASP A 166 0.63 4.70 0.83
N GLU A 167 1.64 4.50 -0.03
CA GLU A 167 2.07 5.50 -0.99
C GLU A 167 1.19 5.46 -2.24
N THR A 168 0.99 6.64 -2.84
CA THR A 168 0.20 6.79 -4.06
C THR A 168 1.01 7.41 -5.20
N ALA A 169 0.76 6.91 -6.41
CA ALA A 169 1.17 7.54 -7.65
C ALA A 169 -0.03 8.08 -8.41
N ARG A 170 0.19 9.15 -9.18
CA ARG A 170 -0.82 9.74 -10.08
C ARG A 170 -0.43 9.49 -11.51
N VAL A 171 -1.33 8.88 -12.27
CA VAL A 171 -1.23 8.72 -13.72
C VAL A 171 -2.10 9.79 -14.36
N MET A 172 -1.48 10.71 -15.08
CA MET A 172 -2.17 11.78 -15.78
C MET A 172 -2.01 11.56 -17.28
N ILE A 173 -3.13 11.42 -17.99
CA ILE A 173 -3.20 11.18 -19.43
C ILE A 173 -3.69 12.45 -20.11
N GLU A 174 -3.03 12.84 -21.18
CA GLU A 174 -3.37 13.98 -22.03
C GLU A 174 -3.22 13.62 -23.52
N SER A 175 -4.18 14.09 -24.31
CA SER A 175 -4.17 14.03 -25.78
C SER A 175 -4.00 15.44 -26.32
#